data_AF-A0A948C811-F1
#
_entry.id   AF-A0A948C811-F1
#
_cell.length_a   1.000
_cell.length_b   1.000
_cell.length_c   1.000
_cell.angle_alpha   90.00
_cell.angle_beta   90.00
_cell.angle_gamma   90.00
#
_symmetry.space_group_name_H-M   'P 1'
#
loop_
_entity.id
_entity.type
_entity.pdbx_description
1 polymer ?
#
loop_
_entity_poly.entity_id
_entity_poly.type
_entity_poly.pdbx_seq_one_letter_code
_entity_poly.pdbx_strand_id
1 'polypeptide(L)'
;SILCEHLVSPVRFSEEIENMFKDGARIFIEIGPGNVLTNLVKRILGERDYVAIASNVKTATDISQILNVFAQLMAEGFKVDLSALFD
;
A
#
# COMPACT_ATOMS: atom_id res chain seq x y z
N SER A 1 -16.89 -23.29 1.59
CA SER A 1 -16.93 -21.84 1.87
C SER A 1 -15.75 -21.20 1.16
N ILE A 2 -15.96 -20.06 0.49
CA ILE A 2 -14.90 -19.34 -0.25
C ILE A 2 -13.70 -19.02 0.67
N LEU A 3 -13.94 -18.77 1.95
CA LEU A 3 -12.87 -18.52 2.92
C LEU A 3 -11.97 -19.75 3.13
N CYS A 4 -12.55 -20.95 3.24
CA CYS A 4 -11.76 -22.18 3.42
C CYS A 4 -10.89 -22.46 2.19
N GLU A 5 -11.41 -22.22 1.00
CA GLU A 5 -10.67 -22.38 -0.25
C GLU A 5 -9.53 -21.35 -0.37
N HIS A 6 -9.76 -20.10 0.05
CA HIS A 6 -8.73 -19.08 0.10
C HIS A 6 -7.59 -19.44 1.05
N LEU A 7 -7.91 -19.99 2.23
CA LEU A 7 -6.90 -20.36 3.24
C LEU A 7 -5.96 -21.50 2.79
N VAL A 8 -6.40 -22.36 1.87
CA VAL A 8 -5.59 -23.50 1.38
C VAL A 8 -4.97 -23.25 0.00
N SER A 9 -5.39 -22.19 -0.70
CA SER A 9 -4.88 -21.86 -2.02
C SER A 9 -3.53 -21.14 -1.93
N PRO A 10 -2.63 -21.34 -2.91
CA PRO A 10 -1.37 -20.60 -2.96
C PRO A 10 -1.61 -19.10 -3.14
N VAL A 11 -0.85 -18.29 -2.42
CA VAL A 11 -0.91 -16.83 -2.53
C VAL A 11 -0.14 -16.37 -3.77
N ARG A 12 -0.86 -15.97 -4.83
CA ARG A 12 -0.29 -15.50 -6.11
C ARG A 12 0.01 -13.99 -6.10
N PHE A 13 0.68 -13.50 -5.05
CA PHE A 13 0.86 -12.07 -4.82
C PHE A 13 1.56 -11.33 -5.97
N SER A 14 2.65 -11.90 -6.51
CA SER A 14 3.40 -11.25 -7.59
C SER A 14 2.57 -11.04 -8.85
N GLU A 15 1.72 -12.00 -9.18
CA GLU A 15 0.85 -11.92 -10.35
C GLU A 15 -0.25 -10.89 -10.15
N GLU A 16 -0.82 -10.82 -8.94
CA GLU A 16 -1.84 -9.84 -8.61
C GLU A 16 -1.29 -8.40 -8.73
N ILE A 17 -0.09 -8.13 -8.21
CA ILE A 17 0.55 -6.81 -8.35
C ILE A 17 0.81 -6.44 -9.82
N GLU A 18 1.25 -7.39 -10.65
CA GLU A 18 1.43 -7.17 -12.08
C GLU A 18 0.10 -6.88 -12.80
N ASN A 19 -0.96 -7.60 -12.44
CA ASN A 19 -2.30 -7.39 -13.01
C ASN A 19 -2.87 -6.03 -12.60
N MET A 20 -2.82 -5.68 -11.31
CA MET A 20 -3.23 -4.36 -10.82
C MET A 20 -2.48 -3.23 -11.54
N PHE A 21 -1.16 -3.38 -11.73
CA PHE A 21 -0.36 -2.39 -12.45
C PHE A 21 -0.77 -2.27 -13.93
N LYS A 22 -1.03 -3.39 -14.61
CA LYS A 22 -1.55 -3.41 -15.99
C LYS A 22 -2.91 -2.75 -16.10
N ASP A 23 -3.76 -2.93 -15.10
CA ASP A 23 -5.09 -2.32 -15.02
C ASP A 23 -5.06 -0.83 -14.62
N GLY A 24 -3.87 -0.27 -14.41
CA GLY A 24 -3.66 1.17 -14.20
C GLY A 24 -3.41 1.58 -12.76
N ALA A 25 -3.30 0.64 -11.81
CA ALA A 25 -2.91 0.98 -10.45
C ALA A 25 -1.48 1.54 -10.42
N ARG A 26 -1.29 2.69 -9.77
CA ARG A 26 0.00 3.36 -9.59
C ARG A 26 0.36 3.64 -8.14
N ILE A 27 -0.61 3.53 -7.23
CA ILE A 27 -0.39 3.70 -5.80
C ILE A 27 -0.73 2.41 -5.09
N PHE A 28 0.21 1.93 -4.30
CA PHE A 28 0.07 0.77 -3.44
C PHE A 28 0.31 1.21 -1.99
N ILE A 29 -0.71 1.08 -1.14
CA ILE A 29 -0.61 1.41 0.28
C ILE A 29 -0.75 0.13 1.09
N GLU A 30 0.29 -0.24 1.85
CA GLU A 30 0.24 -1.34 2.80
C GLU A 30 -0.37 -0.84 4.11
N ILE A 31 -1.57 -1.35 4.43
CA ILE A 31 -2.26 -1.06 5.68
C ILE A 31 -1.96 -2.17 6.68
N GLY A 32 -1.16 -1.87 7.70
CA GLY A 32 -0.80 -2.83 8.74
C GLY A 32 0.64 -2.65 9.24
N PRO A 33 1.05 -3.40 10.27
CA PRO A 33 2.37 -3.29 10.85
C PRO A 33 3.44 -3.89 9.93
N GLY A 34 4.42 -3.07 9.54
CA GLY A 34 5.57 -3.46 8.74
C GLY A 34 5.64 -2.75 7.40
N ASN A 35 6.51 -3.25 6.55
CA ASN A 35 6.74 -2.79 5.19
C ASN A 35 6.99 -3.97 4.24
N VAL A 36 6.47 -5.16 4.58
CA VAL A 36 6.78 -6.39 3.84
C VAL A 36 6.14 -6.33 2.47
N LEU A 37 4.84 -6.02 2.40
CA LEU A 37 4.13 -5.95 1.13
C LEU A 37 4.65 -4.79 0.27
N THR A 38 4.95 -3.65 0.88
CA THR A 38 5.59 -2.50 0.24
C THR A 38 6.91 -2.90 -0.43
N ASN A 39 7.77 -3.63 0.27
CA ASN A 39 9.05 -4.10 -0.28
C ASN A 39 8.86 -5.17 -1.36
N LEU A 40 7.85 -6.04 -1.23
CA LEU A 40 7.50 -7.00 -2.27
C LEU A 40 7.03 -6.28 -3.54
N VAL A 41 6.12 -5.31 -3.43
CA VAL A 41 5.68 -4.46 -4.55
C VAL A 41 6.88 -3.81 -5.23
N LYS A 42 7.80 -3.24 -4.44
CA LYS A 42 9.02 -2.63 -4.98
C LYS A 42 9.88 -3.60 -5.77
N ARG A 43 10.04 -4.82 -5.26
CA ARG A 43 10.80 -5.88 -5.93
C ARG A 43 10.11 -6.37 -7.21
N ILE A 44 8.78 -6.46 -7.22
CA ILE A 44 8.00 -6.92 -8.38
C ILE A 44 8.02 -5.84 -9.47
N LEU A 45 7.73 -4.59 -9.10
CA LEU A 45 7.58 -3.50 -10.06
C LEU A 45 8.90 -2.84 -10.48
N GLY A 46 9.96 -2.95 -9.68
CA GLY A 46 11.29 -2.43 -10.02
C GLY A 46 11.30 -0.92 -10.20
N GLU A 47 11.90 -0.46 -11.30
CA GLU A 47 12.06 0.97 -11.66
C GLU A 47 10.87 1.54 -12.45
N ARG A 48 9.73 0.83 -12.50
CA ARG A 48 8.51 1.35 -13.14
C ARG A 48 7.97 2.55 -12.38
N ASP A 49 7.16 3.36 -13.06
CA ASP A 49 6.52 4.53 -12.48
C ASP A 49 5.34 4.12 -11.59
N TYR A 50 5.57 4.02 -10.27
CA TYR A 50 4.57 3.76 -9.23
C TYR A 50 5.07 4.26 -7.88
N VAL A 51 4.15 4.29 -6.92
CA VAL A 51 4.39 4.69 -5.54
C VAL A 51 3.95 3.56 -4.61
N ALA A 52 4.81 3.19 -3.66
CA ALA A 52 4.53 2.16 -2.68
C ALA A 52 4.82 2.68 -1.26
N ILE A 53 3.77 2.75 -0.43
CA ILE A 53 3.78 3.39 0.90
C ILE A 53 3.37 2.38 1.96
N ALA A 54 4.14 2.29 3.05
CA ALA A 54 3.76 1.54 4.25
C ALA A 54 3.08 2.46 5.26
N SER A 55 1.91 2.07 5.79
CA SER A 55 1.16 2.90 6.74
C SER A 55 1.71 2.85 8.17
N ASN A 56 2.48 1.83 8.51
CA ASN A 56 3.01 1.66 9.86
C ASN A 56 4.33 0.89 9.85
N VAL A 57 5.45 1.58 10.04
CA VAL A 57 6.78 0.96 10.17
C VAL A 57 7.19 0.89 11.64
N LYS A 58 7.85 -0.20 12.05
CA LYS A 58 8.19 -0.47 13.47
C LYS A 58 8.99 0.63 14.18
N THR A 59 9.58 1.57 13.46
CA THR A 59 10.39 2.67 14.00
C THR A 59 9.60 3.90 14.43
N ALA A 60 8.28 3.95 14.18
CA ALA A 60 7.41 5.01 14.68
C ALA A 60 6.08 4.43 15.15
N THR A 61 5.51 5.00 16.20
CA THR A 61 4.25 4.55 16.82
C THR A 61 3.41 5.77 17.14
N ASP A 62 2.73 6.34 16.14
CA ASP A 62 1.75 7.42 16.35
C ASP A 62 0.97 7.75 15.06
N ILE A 63 -0.05 8.61 15.18
CA ILE A 63 -0.79 9.32 14.14
C ILE A 63 0.12 9.96 13.08
N SER A 64 1.36 10.31 13.45
CA SER A 64 2.38 10.83 12.54
C SER A 64 2.63 9.91 11.34
N GLN A 65 2.48 8.59 11.47
CA GLN A 65 2.64 7.67 10.33
C GLN A 65 1.49 7.77 9.33
N ILE A 66 0.26 7.89 9.83
CA ILE A 66 -0.92 8.10 9.00
C ILE A 66 -0.81 9.47 8.30
N LEU A 67 -0.40 10.51 9.03
CA LEU A 67 -0.11 11.83 8.45
C LEU A 67 0.97 11.77 7.37
N ASN A 68 2.01 10.96 7.55
CA ASN A 68 3.04 10.75 6.52
C ASN A 68 2.51 10.04 5.27
N VAL A 69 1.53 9.13 5.40
CA VAL A 69 0.85 8.56 4.22
C VAL A 69 0.11 9.66 3.46
N PHE A 70 -0.68 10.49 4.16
CA PHE A 70 -1.39 11.60 3.52
C PHE A 70 -0.43 12.61 2.88
N ALA A 71 0.68 12.95 3.55
CA ALA A 71 1.70 13.82 3.00
C ALA A 71 2.30 13.28 1.70
N GLN A 72 2.61 11.98 1.64
CA GLN A 72 3.10 11.34 0.42
C GLN A 72 2.04 11.34 -0.68
N LEU A 73 0.78 11.03 -0.39
CA LEU A 73 -0.31 11.11 -1.38
C LEU A 73 -0.47 12.53 -1.94
N MET A 74 -0.41 13.54 -1.08
CA MET A 74 -0.46 14.94 -1.51
C MET A 74 0.75 15.33 -2.38
N ALA A 75 1.95 14.82 -2.07
CA ALA A 75 3.15 15.03 -2.88
C ALA A 75 3.03 14.40 -4.29
N GLU A 76 2.31 13.29 -4.40
CA GLU A 76 1.94 12.64 -5.68
C GLU A 76 0.78 13.35 -6.40
N GLY A 77 0.30 14.48 -5.87
CA GLY A 77 -0.75 15.31 -6.49
C GLY A 77 -2.18 14.90 -6.14
N PHE A 78 -2.38 13.97 -5.21
CA PHE A 78 -3.72 13.58 -4.77
C PHE A 78 -4.30 14.63 -3.83
N LYS A 79 -5.56 15.01 -4.08
CA LYS A 79 -6.33 15.82 -3.13
C LYS A 79 -6.78 14.91 -1.98
N VAL A 80 -6.21 15.15 -0.80
CA VAL A 80 -6.60 14.45 0.43
C VAL A 80 -7.52 15.38 1.22
N ASP A 81 -8.71 14.89 1.57
CA ASP A 81 -9.60 15.57 2.51
C ASP A 81 -9.21 15.18 3.94
N LEU A 82 -8.80 16.17 4.73
CA LEU A 82 -8.39 16.00 6.11
C LEU A 82 -9.44 16.48 7.12
N SER A 83 -10.63 16.89 6.67
CA SER A 83 -11.71 17.39 7.55
C SER A 83 -11.98 16.43 8.72
N ALA A 84 -12.12 15.14 8.41
CA ALA A 84 -12.38 14.07 9.39
C ALA A 84 -11.31 13.90 10.48
N LEU A 85 -10.13 14.53 10.34
CA LEU A 85 -9.07 14.49 11.34
C LEU A 85 -9.21 15.60 12.41
N PHE A 86 -10.01 16.62 12.13
CA PHE A 86 -10.20 17.82 12.96
C PHE A 86 -11.65 17.99 13.43
N ASP A 87 -12.50 17.01 13.16
CA ASP A 87 -13.88 16.92 13.66
C ASP A 87 -13.96 16.38 15.09
#